data_AF-A0A1S2VP55-F1
#
_entry.id   AF-A0A1S2VP55-F1
#
_cell.length_a   1.000
_cell.length_b   1.000
_cell.length_c   1.000
_cell.angle_alpha   90.00
_cell.angle_beta   90.00
_cell.angle_gamma   90.00
#
_symmetry.space_group_name_H-M   'P 1'
#
loop_
_entity.id
_entity.type
_entity.pdbx_description
1 polymer ?
#
loop_
_entity_poly.entity_id
_entity_poly.type
_entity_poly.pdbx_seq_one_letter_code
_entity_poly.pdbx_strand_id
1 'polypeptide(L)'
;MSGWSALGQAVDESLSPVPSGSFSSLPSGWTQAGSVQMSPYQTDVKTKSGSGIIVGKPGAPVTLLSNAKDVRLVLDVMLSPGADGVLMLGNTGIRVADSWAKPGVNGNTFGAVMGTPVDLPAQNACEAPGIWQRLEVTLQSGKPGSAVLDKVTLNGILLHENVVVSGAQGASAGTVTLNVTSGTVAVRPVGYQLISDRKVAKLSNVRYKLYEAKTETKSMSELANLKLVKEDTVSTVTYEVSYGQPRWHGIVFTGNLEVEKAGVYTLALQNGGYAGLEIDGKEIVPNTYLDLGRMNTGKVNLSAGKHAFTLFFGRSWPRPGLGMFIAASDTKFQPLHTRASLPEPDPVGTIAVLAKDKPQLVRSFVQMAGEKGKRTHCLSVGTPSGLNYTIDLSKDALLQVWRGKFADVTEMWYERGEPQLLFPMGVTVPVTGQSSLAVLTSAQQAWPDSLPEKEFDYKGWKLDADGNPTTEYAFFGGKVADAIRPDADGKGLVRTLTLSGVSQPVYCRMAAAASVEEVSKGLYRIGDSQYYVRLDAKAKPVIRSSGGKQELLLPVSGKDGSASVSYSIVW
;
A
#
# COMPACT_ATOMS: atom_id res chain seq x y z
N MET A 1 25.42 -9.19 -18.36
CA MET A 1 24.10 -9.78 -18.04
C MET A 1 23.62 -9.18 -16.75
N SER A 2 22.74 -8.17 -16.87
CA SER A 2 22.21 -7.31 -15.81
C SER A 2 21.10 -8.02 -15.05
N GLY A 3 21.38 -8.41 -13.80
CA GLY A 3 20.42 -9.04 -12.90
C GLY A 3 19.42 -8.03 -12.36
N TRP A 4 18.14 -8.28 -12.67
CA TRP A 4 16.99 -7.66 -12.03
C TRP A 4 16.90 -8.11 -10.57
N SER A 5 16.86 -7.15 -9.65
CA SER A 5 16.34 -7.35 -8.29
C SER A 5 15.72 -6.04 -7.81
N ALA A 6 14.51 -5.76 -8.26
CA ALA A 6 13.59 -4.87 -7.58
C ALA A 6 12.44 -5.75 -7.09
N LEU A 7 12.15 -5.70 -5.80
CA LEU A 7 10.88 -6.16 -5.26
C LEU A 7 9.78 -5.52 -6.10
N GLY A 8 9.02 -6.36 -6.82
CA GLY A 8 7.96 -5.92 -7.71
C GLY A 8 6.86 -5.22 -6.93
N GLN A 9 7.02 -3.92 -6.71
CA GLN A 9 5.89 -3.02 -6.90
C GLN A 9 5.59 -3.13 -8.39
N ALA A 10 4.38 -3.60 -8.73
CA ALA A 10 3.89 -3.46 -10.10
C ALA A 10 4.17 -2.01 -10.50
N VAL A 11 5.02 -1.80 -11.51
CA VAL A 11 5.22 -0.47 -12.05
C VAL A 11 3.83 -0.05 -12.47
N ASP A 12 3.30 0.98 -11.83
CA ASP A 12 2.03 1.55 -12.24
C ASP A 12 2.24 2.04 -13.67
N GLU A 13 1.79 1.23 -14.64
CA GLU A 13 2.08 1.44 -16.06
C GLU A 13 1.41 2.71 -16.59
N SER A 14 0.60 3.41 -15.78
CA SER A 14 0.09 4.73 -16.09
C SER A 14 1.11 5.84 -15.82
N LEU A 15 2.16 5.58 -15.03
CA LEU A 15 3.20 6.54 -14.74
C LEU A 15 4.26 6.56 -15.86
N SER A 16 4.50 7.76 -16.38
CA SER A 16 5.70 8.05 -17.17
C SER A 16 6.89 8.20 -16.23
N PRO A 17 8.06 7.60 -16.55
CA PRO A 17 9.28 7.89 -15.82
C PRO A 17 9.66 9.36 -16.00
N VAL A 18 10.33 9.93 -15.01
CA VAL A 18 10.93 11.27 -15.18
C VAL A 18 11.99 11.19 -16.30
N PRO A 19 12.00 12.11 -17.27
CA PRO A 19 12.91 12.03 -18.41
C PRO A 19 14.38 11.87 -18.00
N SER A 20 15.10 11.00 -18.72
CA SER A 20 16.54 10.81 -18.51
C SER A 20 17.28 12.14 -18.76
N GLY A 21 18.04 12.60 -17.77
CA GLY A 21 18.77 13.87 -17.86
C GLY A 21 18.04 15.09 -17.30
N SER A 22 16.81 14.96 -16.80
CA SER A 22 16.08 16.04 -16.09
C SER A 22 16.88 16.67 -14.93
N PHE A 23 17.86 15.94 -14.41
CA PHE A 23 18.72 16.37 -13.30
C PHE A 23 20.18 16.55 -13.71
N SER A 24 20.47 16.73 -15.00
CA SER A 24 21.83 16.94 -15.51
C SER A 24 22.44 18.28 -15.08
N SER A 25 21.59 19.29 -14.83
CA SER A 25 21.95 20.56 -14.21
C SER A 25 21.10 20.74 -12.96
N LEU A 26 21.73 20.60 -11.79
CA LEU A 26 21.08 20.78 -10.50
C LEU A 26 21.43 22.15 -9.91
N PRO A 27 20.48 22.83 -9.25
CA PRO A 27 20.74 24.09 -8.58
C PRO A 27 21.66 23.91 -7.36
N SER A 28 22.18 25.02 -6.84
CA SER A 28 23.00 25.01 -5.63
C SER A 28 22.27 24.35 -4.46
N GLY A 29 22.97 23.47 -3.73
CA GLY A 29 22.42 22.68 -2.64
C GLY A 29 21.88 21.30 -3.06
N TRP A 30 21.85 20.99 -4.36
CA TRP A 30 21.40 19.69 -4.88
C TRP A 30 22.53 18.92 -5.58
N THR A 31 22.54 17.59 -5.39
CA THR A 31 23.52 16.68 -5.99
C THR A 31 22.87 15.38 -6.42
N GLN A 32 23.45 14.67 -7.39
CA GLN A 32 23.06 13.31 -7.74
C GLN A 32 23.78 12.27 -6.87
N ALA A 33 23.10 11.17 -6.58
CA ALA A 33 23.66 10.01 -5.92
C ALA A 33 23.10 8.71 -6.53
N GLY A 34 23.88 7.64 -6.46
CA GLY A 34 23.42 6.28 -6.75
C GLY A 34 22.84 5.58 -5.52
N SER A 35 23.24 6.01 -4.32
CA SER A 35 22.67 5.54 -3.05
C SER A 35 22.79 6.61 -1.98
N VAL A 36 21.85 6.63 -1.05
CA VAL A 36 21.88 7.48 0.15
C VAL A 36 21.64 6.62 1.39
N GLN A 37 22.33 6.96 2.47
CA GLN A 37 22.20 6.34 3.78
C GLN A 37 22.12 7.45 4.83
N MET A 38 21.05 7.41 5.63
CA MET A 38 20.83 8.30 6.76
C MET A 38 20.45 7.46 7.99
N SER A 39 20.52 8.09 9.16
CA SER A 39 20.16 7.49 10.44
C SER A 39 18.97 8.24 11.05
N PRO A 40 18.03 7.56 11.73
CA PRO A 40 16.97 8.22 12.48
C PRO A 40 17.46 8.99 13.71
N TYR A 41 18.73 8.79 14.11
CA TYR A 41 19.30 9.37 15.33
C TYR A 41 20.52 10.26 15.07
N GLN A 42 20.99 10.38 13.83
CA GLN A 42 22.16 11.17 13.46
C GLN A 42 21.87 11.96 12.20
N THR A 43 22.37 13.19 12.14
CA THR A 43 22.17 14.10 11.00
C THR A 43 23.12 13.85 9.83
N ASP A 44 24.10 12.97 10.02
CA ASP A 44 25.07 12.64 8.98
C ASP A 44 24.40 11.92 7.80
N VAL A 45 24.77 12.36 6.59
CA VAL A 45 24.27 11.79 5.34
C VAL A 45 25.45 11.24 4.57
N LYS A 46 25.39 9.94 4.23
CA LYS A 46 26.38 9.26 3.41
C LYS A 46 25.79 9.01 2.03
N THR A 47 26.52 9.40 0.98
CA THR A 47 26.13 9.15 -0.41
C THR A 47 27.21 8.37 -1.14
N LYS A 48 26.82 7.63 -2.17
CA LYS A 48 27.73 7.07 -3.17
C LYS A 48 27.43 7.69 -4.53
N SER A 49 28.47 7.98 -5.29
CA SER A 49 28.36 8.52 -6.65
C SER A 49 27.49 7.63 -7.54
N GLY A 50 26.66 8.24 -8.35
CA GLY A 50 25.73 7.57 -9.27
C GLY A 50 24.57 8.49 -9.61
N SER A 51 23.56 7.91 -10.26
CA SER A 51 22.34 8.61 -10.67
C SER A 51 21.09 7.88 -10.17
N GLY A 52 19.93 8.51 -10.30
CA GLY A 52 18.63 7.97 -9.89
C GLY A 52 18.11 8.51 -8.56
N ILE A 53 18.98 9.11 -7.74
CA ILE A 53 18.60 9.86 -6.53
C ILE A 53 19.15 11.28 -6.64
N ILE A 54 18.34 12.26 -6.26
CA ILE A 54 18.81 13.63 -6.00
C ILE A 54 18.77 13.89 -4.49
N VAL A 55 19.81 14.54 -3.97
CA VAL A 55 19.96 14.86 -2.55
C VAL A 55 20.08 16.37 -2.41
N GLY A 56 19.14 16.97 -1.67
CA GLY A 56 19.02 18.40 -1.47
C GLY A 56 19.25 18.82 -0.02
N LYS A 57 19.93 19.95 0.14
CA LYS A 57 20.13 20.70 1.39
C LYS A 57 19.52 22.11 1.25
N PRO A 58 19.44 22.91 2.33
CA PRO A 58 18.92 24.27 2.25
C PRO A 58 19.61 25.07 1.15
N GLY A 59 18.82 25.68 0.26
CA GLY A 59 19.33 26.29 -0.95
C GLY A 59 18.23 26.64 -1.94
N ALA A 60 18.58 26.70 -3.22
CA ALA A 60 17.61 26.97 -4.28
C ALA A 60 16.69 25.75 -4.52
N PRO A 61 15.42 25.97 -4.88
CA PRO A 61 14.49 24.88 -5.17
C PRO A 61 14.91 24.10 -6.42
N VAL A 62 14.71 22.78 -6.42
CA VAL A 62 14.88 21.95 -7.62
C VAL A 62 13.55 21.81 -8.35
N THR A 63 13.58 21.92 -9.68
CA THR A 63 12.41 21.62 -10.53
C THR A 63 12.35 20.12 -10.79
N LEU A 64 11.25 19.49 -10.38
CA LEU A 64 11.00 18.06 -10.60
C LEU A 64 10.26 17.82 -11.92
N LEU A 65 9.29 18.67 -12.24
CA LEU A 65 8.48 18.59 -13.46
C LEU A 65 8.11 19.98 -13.97
N SER A 66 7.91 20.08 -15.28
CA SER A 66 7.39 21.25 -15.98
C SER A 66 6.18 20.85 -16.82
N ASN A 67 5.27 21.78 -17.10
CA ASN A 67 4.03 21.58 -17.86
C ASN A 67 3.04 20.55 -17.24
N ALA A 68 3.03 20.41 -15.92
CA ALA A 68 2.23 19.48 -15.13
C ALA A 68 1.00 20.16 -14.47
N LYS A 69 0.03 20.63 -15.27
CA LYS A 69 -1.16 21.34 -14.76
C LYS A 69 -2.13 20.41 -14.03
N ASP A 70 -2.49 19.32 -14.69
CA ASP A 70 -3.28 18.21 -14.15
C ASP A 70 -2.33 17.02 -14.06
N VAL A 71 -1.98 16.61 -12.85
CA VAL A 71 -0.88 15.66 -12.65
C VAL A 71 -1.13 14.76 -11.46
N ARG A 72 -0.85 13.48 -11.66
CA ARG A 72 -0.56 12.53 -10.59
C ARG A 72 0.95 12.36 -10.50
N LEU A 73 1.53 12.83 -9.40
CA LEU A 73 2.95 12.75 -9.11
C LEU A 73 3.19 11.66 -8.07
N VAL A 74 4.13 10.75 -8.35
CA VAL A 74 4.59 9.72 -7.40
C VAL A 74 6.10 9.83 -7.25
N LEU A 75 6.54 9.99 -6.00
CA LEU A 75 7.96 10.05 -5.66
C LEU A 75 8.20 9.38 -4.31
N ASP A 76 9.41 8.85 -4.12
CA ASP A 76 9.86 8.40 -2.81
C ASP A 76 10.79 9.47 -2.23
N VAL A 77 10.55 9.89 -0.99
CA VAL A 77 11.42 10.81 -0.24
C VAL A 77 12.10 10.10 0.92
N MET A 78 13.32 10.51 1.24
CA MET A 78 14.00 10.13 2.47
C MET A 78 14.47 11.41 3.16
N LEU A 79 14.22 11.48 4.46
CA LEU A 79 14.46 12.65 5.29
C LEU A 79 15.60 12.38 6.27
N SER A 80 16.43 13.37 6.55
CA SER A 80 17.30 13.38 7.73
C SER A 80 16.50 13.82 8.97
N PRO A 81 16.97 13.54 10.20
CA PRO A 81 16.34 14.08 11.40
C PRO A 81 16.19 15.60 11.34
N GLY A 82 14.98 16.11 11.61
CA GLY A 82 14.66 17.53 11.55
C GLY A 82 14.66 18.15 10.14
N ALA A 83 14.65 17.34 9.08
CA ALA A 83 14.54 17.84 7.73
C ALA A 83 13.18 18.51 7.50
N ASP A 84 13.20 19.56 6.69
CA ASP A 84 12.02 20.34 6.38
C ASP A 84 12.13 20.93 4.97
N GLY A 85 11.02 21.00 4.28
CA GLY A 85 10.91 21.48 2.92
C GLY A 85 9.47 21.61 2.46
N VAL A 86 9.29 22.10 1.25
CA VAL A 86 7.99 22.32 0.63
C VAL A 86 8.03 21.83 -0.81
N LEU A 87 7.11 20.93 -1.14
CA LEU A 87 6.78 20.54 -2.51
C LEU A 87 5.73 21.50 -3.04
N MET A 88 6.11 22.32 -4.02
CA MET A 88 5.20 23.24 -4.69
C MET A 88 4.67 22.59 -5.97
N LEU A 89 3.35 22.55 -6.14
CA LEU A 89 2.67 22.23 -7.40
C LEU A 89 1.94 23.49 -7.87
N GLY A 90 2.57 24.29 -8.73
CA GLY A 90 2.13 25.65 -8.98
C GLY A 90 2.14 26.48 -7.69
N ASN A 91 0.97 26.96 -7.26
CA ASN A 91 0.81 27.75 -6.02
C ASN A 91 0.47 26.89 -4.79
N THR A 92 0.30 25.58 -4.97
CA THR A 92 -0.07 24.66 -3.90
C THR A 92 1.19 24.15 -3.21
N GLY A 93 1.43 24.56 -1.97
CA GLY A 93 2.54 24.06 -1.17
C GLY A 93 2.14 22.89 -0.28
N ILE A 94 2.84 21.76 -0.38
CA ILE A 94 2.68 20.61 0.52
C ILE A 94 3.96 20.49 1.35
N ARG A 95 3.84 20.50 2.68
CA ARG A 95 4.99 20.35 3.58
C ARG A 95 5.61 18.96 3.45
N VAL A 96 6.93 18.91 3.27
CA VAL A 96 7.75 17.70 3.30
C VAL A 96 8.68 17.82 4.50
N ALA A 97 8.33 17.19 5.62
CA ALA A 97 9.04 17.42 6.88
C ALA A 97 9.14 16.17 7.73
N ASP A 98 10.22 16.07 8.51
CA ASP A 98 10.36 15.06 9.54
C ASP A 98 9.35 15.36 10.65
N SER A 99 8.28 14.58 10.67
CA SER A 99 7.25 14.57 11.71
C SER A 99 7.16 13.23 12.42
N TRP A 100 8.20 12.41 12.30
CA TRP A 100 8.26 11.10 12.93
C TRP A 100 8.16 11.16 14.45
N ALA A 101 7.34 10.28 15.02
CA ALA A 101 7.08 10.18 16.46
C ALA A 101 6.62 11.49 17.14
N LYS A 102 6.20 12.51 16.36
CA LYS A 102 5.62 13.74 16.92
C LYS A 102 4.13 13.53 17.22
N PRO A 103 3.67 13.83 18.44
CA PRO A 103 2.27 13.66 18.80
C PRO A 103 1.40 14.70 18.08
N GLY A 104 0.21 14.27 17.65
CA GLY A 104 -0.80 15.14 17.03
C GLY A 104 -0.48 15.56 15.60
N VAL A 105 -1.48 16.20 14.97
CA VAL A 105 -1.37 16.78 13.63
C VAL A 105 -1.39 18.29 13.74
N ASN A 106 -0.47 18.97 13.05
CA ASN A 106 -0.41 20.43 12.97
C ASN A 106 0.24 20.87 11.64
N GLY A 107 0.44 22.18 11.45
CA GLY A 107 0.99 22.72 10.21
C GLY A 107 2.43 22.32 9.88
N ASN A 108 3.15 21.71 10.82
CA ASN A 108 4.49 21.15 10.61
C ASN A 108 4.46 19.64 10.32
N THR A 109 3.30 19.00 10.31
CA THR A 109 3.16 17.58 9.95
C THR A 109 3.40 17.40 8.45
N PHE A 110 4.11 16.34 8.06
CA PHE A 110 4.29 15.98 6.65
C PHE A 110 2.91 15.85 5.98
N GLY A 111 2.70 16.63 4.93
CA GLY A 111 1.49 16.59 4.12
C GLY A 111 0.53 17.72 4.45
N ALA A 112 0.82 18.56 5.45
CA ALA A 112 0.09 19.81 5.64
C ALA A 112 0.13 20.66 4.36
N VAL A 113 -1.05 21.12 3.93
CA VAL A 113 -1.20 21.95 2.73
C VAL A 113 -1.17 23.40 3.17
N MET A 114 -0.24 24.15 2.61
CA MET A 114 -0.05 25.56 2.90
C MET A 114 -1.26 26.36 2.42
N GLY A 115 -1.84 27.13 3.33
CA GLY A 115 -3.04 27.93 3.12
C GLY A 115 -3.32 28.80 4.34
N THR A 116 -4.39 29.59 4.26
CA THR A 116 -4.87 30.39 5.39
C THR A 116 -6.36 30.11 5.62
N PRO A 117 -6.73 29.27 6.61
CA PRO A 117 -5.85 28.49 7.49
C PRO A 117 -5.14 27.34 6.75
N VAL A 118 -4.14 26.74 7.39
CA VAL A 118 -3.43 25.55 6.87
C VAL A 118 -4.37 24.35 6.91
N ASP A 119 -4.49 23.59 5.82
CA ASP A 119 -5.22 22.33 5.82
C ASP A 119 -4.34 21.22 6.42
N LEU A 120 -4.82 20.66 7.53
CA LEU A 120 -4.12 19.64 8.29
C LEU A 120 -4.38 18.25 7.69
N PRO A 121 -3.35 17.37 7.58
CA PRO A 121 -3.56 16.02 7.08
C PRO A 121 -4.46 15.20 8.03
N ALA A 122 -5.20 14.23 7.50
CA ALA A 122 -6.10 13.39 8.30
C ALA A 122 -5.40 12.61 9.43
N GLN A 123 -4.10 12.33 9.28
CA GLN A 123 -3.23 11.76 10.31
C GLN A 123 -1.75 12.02 10.01
N ASN A 124 -0.89 11.81 11.01
CA ASN A 124 0.56 11.81 10.81
C ASN A 124 1.00 10.43 10.27
N ALA A 125 1.48 10.40 9.03
CA ALA A 125 1.94 9.19 8.35
C ALA A 125 3.45 9.19 8.07
N CYS A 126 4.21 10.03 8.77
CA CYS A 126 5.66 10.13 8.60
C CYS A 126 6.37 8.96 9.33
N GLU A 127 7.20 8.25 8.58
CA GLU A 127 8.13 7.24 9.09
C GLU A 127 9.47 7.87 9.51
N ALA A 128 10.30 7.07 10.15
CA ALA A 128 11.58 7.45 10.72
C ALA A 128 12.53 8.03 9.66
N PRO A 129 13.38 8.99 10.03
CA PRO A 129 14.41 9.48 9.12
C PRO A 129 15.31 8.34 8.62
N GLY A 130 15.70 8.42 7.36
CA GLY A 130 16.46 7.38 6.67
C GLY A 130 15.64 6.22 6.09
N ILE A 131 14.31 6.24 6.22
CA ILE A 131 13.38 5.36 5.51
C ILE A 131 12.87 6.05 4.23
N TRP A 132 12.68 5.26 3.16
CA TRP A 132 12.03 5.74 1.94
C TRP A 132 10.52 5.79 2.11
N GLN A 133 9.95 6.98 1.95
CA GLN A 133 8.53 7.25 2.14
C GLN A 133 7.88 7.63 0.82
N ARG A 134 6.80 6.94 0.45
CA ARG A 134 6.11 7.19 -0.81
C ARG A 134 5.11 8.31 -0.68
N LEU A 135 5.33 9.41 -1.39
CA LEU A 135 4.36 10.49 -1.54
C LEU A 135 3.68 10.40 -2.91
N GLU A 136 2.35 10.33 -2.90
CA GLU A 136 1.52 10.44 -4.10
C GLU A 136 0.59 11.65 -3.98
N VAL A 137 0.62 12.51 -5.00
CA VAL A 137 -0.17 13.74 -5.07
C VAL A 137 -0.89 13.78 -6.40
N THR A 138 -2.22 13.89 -6.37
CA THR A 138 -3.05 14.14 -7.56
C THR A 138 -3.61 15.55 -7.48
N LEU A 139 -3.16 16.41 -8.40
CA LEU A 139 -3.63 17.78 -8.56
C LEU A 139 -4.46 17.89 -9.83
N GLN A 140 -5.61 18.54 -9.73
CA GLN A 140 -6.42 18.97 -10.86
C GLN A 140 -6.51 20.49 -10.87
N SER A 141 -6.23 21.09 -12.02
CA SER A 141 -6.48 22.49 -12.28
C SER A 141 -7.98 22.75 -12.40
N GLY A 142 -8.48 23.77 -11.69
CA GLY A 142 -9.89 24.16 -11.78
C GLY A 142 -10.18 24.91 -13.09
N LYS A 143 -11.23 24.52 -13.82
CA LYS A 143 -11.76 25.30 -14.96
C LYS A 143 -12.92 26.19 -14.50
N PRO A 144 -12.93 27.48 -14.90
CA PRO A 144 -12.09 28.53 -14.30
C PRO A 144 -12.31 28.59 -12.78
N GLY A 145 -11.35 28.11 -11.98
CA GLY A 145 -11.48 28.07 -10.52
C GLY A 145 -10.20 27.64 -9.80
N SER A 146 -10.29 27.52 -8.48
CA SER A 146 -9.22 27.02 -7.60
C SER A 146 -8.79 25.60 -8.01
N ALA A 147 -7.49 25.30 -7.92
CA ALA A 147 -7.00 23.94 -8.10
C ALA A 147 -7.51 23.04 -6.98
N VAL A 148 -7.67 21.74 -7.26
CA VAL A 148 -8.11 20.74 -6.29
C VAL A 148 -7.01 19.71 -6.11
N LEU A 149 -6.58 19.52 -4.87
CA LEU A 149 -5.86 18.33 -4.45
C LEU A 149 -6.88 17.20 -4.31
N ASP A 150 -7.05 16.47 -5.41
CA ASP A 150 -7.96 15.32 -5.50
C ASP A 150 -7.60 14.27 -4.46
N LYS A 151 -6.30 13.98 -4.34
CA LYS A 151 -5.78 12.98 -3.39
C LYS A 151 -4.34 13.27 -3.02
N VAL A 152 -4.02 13.20 -1.74
CA VAL A 152 -2.65 13.16 -1.21
C VAL A 152 -2.50 11.95 -0.32
N THR A 153 -1.54 11.08 -0.61
CA THR A 153 -1.20 9.95 0.27
C THR A 153 0.28 9.92 0.60
N LEU A 154 0.60 9.52 1.82
CA LEU A 154 1.96 9.24 2.28
C LEU A 154 1.99 7.81 2.82
N ASN A 155 2.90 6.99 2.29
CA ASN A 155 3.04 5.57 2.66
C ASN A 155 1.71 4.79 2.52
N GLY A 156 0.91 5.14 1.50
CA GLY A 156 -0.41 4.55 1.23
C GLY A 156 -1.54 5.09 2.12
N ILE A 157 -1.24 5.94 3.10
CA ILE A 157 -2.23 6.53 4.00
C ILE A 157 -2.79 7.82 3.39
N LEU A 158 -4.12 7.92 3.32
CA LEU A 158 -4.83 9.11 2.88
C LEU A 158 -4.60 10.27 3.87
N LEU A 159 -4.03 11.37 3.35
CA LEU A 159 -3.82 12.61 4.10
C LEU A 159 -4.89 13.65 3.76
N HIS A 160 -5.18 13.80 2.46
CA HIS A 160 -6.15 14.75 1.94
C HIS A 160 -6.92 14.15 0.77
N GLU A 161 -8.19 14.52 0.66
CA GLU A 161 -9.06 14.16 -0.46
C GLU A 161 -9.97 15.35 -0.78
N ASN A 162 -10.09 15.70 -2.06
CA ASN A 162 -10.93 16.80 -2.55
C ASN A 162 -10.70 18.17 -1.87
N VAL A 163 -9.44 18.51 -1.55
CA VAL A 163 -9.10 19.79 -0.93
C VAL A 163 -8.98 20.87 -2.00
N VAL A 164 -9.83 21.91 -1.89
CA VAL A 164 -9.79 23.08 -2.78
C VAL A 164 -8.69 24.02 -2.32
N VAL A 165 -7.68 24.23 -3.16
CA VAL A 165 -6.55 25.09 -2.84
C VAL A 165 -6.85 26.53 -3.26
N SER A 166 -7.09 27.40 -2.28
CA SER A 166 -7.17 28.85 -2.49
C SER A 166 -5.77 29.42 -2.73
N GLY A 167 -5.42 29.68 -3.99
CA GLY A 167 -4.06 30.08 -4.37
C GLY A 167 -3.63 31.44 -3.83
N ALA A 168 -2.42 31.52 -3.25
CA ALA A 168 -1.63 32.75 -3.29
C ALA A 168 -1.18 32.99 -4.74
N GLN A 169 -1.35 34.21 -5.26
CA GLN A 169 -0.97 34.57 -6.63
C GLN A 169 0.55 34.40 -6.86
N GLY A 170 0.99 33.85 -8.01
CA GLY A 170 2.33 34.14 -8.54
C GLY A 170 3.21 33.03 -9.16
N ALA A 171 2.92 31.73 -9.05
CA ALA A 171 3.74 30.70 -9.73
C ALA A 171 3.15 30.30 -11.10
N SER A 172 4.04 30.00 -12.05
CA SER A 172 3.65 29.51 -13.38
C SER A 172 2.89 28.19 -13.24
N ALA A 173 1.65 28.15 -13.73
CA ALA A 173 0.83 26.95 -13.72
C ALA A 173 1.57 25.79 -14.42
N GLY A 174 1.74 24.68 -13.70
CA GLY A 174 2.33 23.46 -14.25
C GLY A 174 3.81 23.23 -13.94
N THR A 175 4.43 23.95 -13.00
CA THR A 175 5.76 23.58 -12.50
C THR A 175 5.64 22.89 -11.14
N VAL A 176 6.37 21.79 -10.97
CA VAL A 176 6.56 21.12 -9.67
C VAL A 176 7.99 21.38 -9.19
N THR A 177 8.13 22.00 -8.02
CA THR A 177 9.44 22.23 -7.40
C THR A 177 9.49 21.71 -5.98
N LEU A 178 10.69 21.36 -5.51
CA LEU A 178 10.94 21.00 -4.12
C LEU A 178 12.00 21.95 -3.55
N ASN A 179 11.64 22.63 -2.47
CA ASN A 179 12.55 23.47 -1.71
C ASN A 179 12.87 22.81 -0.36
N VAL A 180 14.14 22.80 0.03
CA VAL A 180 14.57 22.33 1.36
C VAL A 180 14.89 23.56 2.21
N THR A 181 14.37 23.61 3.42
CA THR A 181 14.56 24.73 4.37
C THR A 181 15.47 24.33 5.53
N SER A 182 15.47 23.06 5.92
CA SER A 182 16.31 22.50 6.98
C SER A 182 16.69 21.04 6.68
N GLY A 183 17.82 20.57 7.21
CA GLY A 183 18.26 19.18 7.11
C GLY A 183 18.61 18.76 5.69
N THR A 184 18.33 17.49 5.36
CA THR A 184 18.56 16.92 4.03
C THR A 184 17.34 16.15 3.58
N VAL A 185 16.97 16.32 2.31
CA VAL A 185 15.91 15.55 1.64
C VAL A 185 16.52 14.85 0.44
N ALA A 186 16.39 13.53 0.38
CA ALA A 186 16.69 12.76 -0.82
C ALA A 186 15.40 12.38 -1.53
N VAL A 187 15.41 12.41 -2.86
CA VAL A 187 14.26 12.06 -3.69
C VAL A 187 14.67 11.03 -4.72
N ARG A 188 13.91 9.95 -4.80
CA ARG A 188 13.90 9.00 -5.91
C ARG A 188 12.60 9.22 -6.69
N PRO A 189 12.63 9.92 -7.84
CA PRO A 189 11.44 10.11 -8.64
C PRO A 189 10.95 8.75 -9.16
N VAL A 190 9.69 8.42 -8.89
CA VAL A 190 9.08 7.16 -9.33
C VAL A 190 8.42 7.37 -10.69
N GLY A 191 7.62 8.42 -10.83
CA GLY A 191 7.02 8.79 -12.10
C GLY A 191 5.89 9.81 -11.95
N TYR A 192 5.29 10.15 -13.08
CA TYR A 192 4.15 11.06 -13.13
C TYR A 192 3.19 10.66 -14.25
N GLN A 193 1.92 11.03 -14.10
CA GLN A 193 0.93 10.93 -15.15
C GLN A 193 0.32 12.32 -15.36
N LEU A 194 0.46 12.86 -16.56
CA LEU A 194 -0.32 14.03 -16.97
C LEU A 194 -1.75 13.58 -17.25
N ILE A 195 -2.71 14.29 -16.69
CA ILE A 195 -4.13 13.91 -16.76
C ILE A 195 -4.84 14.89 -17.69
N SER A 196 -5.18 14.44 -18.88
CA SER A 196 -6.04 15.16 -19.81
C SER A 196 -7.52 14.93 -19.44
N ASP A 197 -8.25 15.98 -19.10
CA ASP A 197 -9.71 15.93 -18.97
C ASP A 197 -10.38 15.98 -20.36
N ARG A 198 -10.48 14.81 -21.00
CA ARG A 198 -11.14 14.60 -22.30
C ARG A 198 -11.81 13.23 -22.38
N LYS A 199 -12.90 13.15 -23.15
CA LYS A 199 -13.46 11.86 -23.56
C LYS A 199 -12.52 11.21 -24.59
N VAL A 200 -12.33 9.90 -24.47
CA VAL A 200 -11.44 9.12 -25.35
C VAL A 200 -12.20 8.16 -26.25
N ALA A 201 -13.45 7.84 -25.90
CA ALA A 201 -14.31 7.00 -26.72
C ALA A 201 -15.79 7.36 -26.59
N LYS A 202 -16.60 6.81 -27.49
CA LYS A 202 -18.07 6.78 -27.38
C LYS A 202 -18.60 5.45 -27.87
N LEU A 203 -19.78 5.06 -27.40
CA LEU A 203 -20.49 3.91 -27.92
C LEU A 203 -21.49 4.35 -28.99
N SER A 204 -21.69 3.51 -30.00
CA SER A 204 -22.75 3.70 -31.01
C SER A 204 -23.38 2.37 -31.40
N ASN A 205 -24.63 2.42 -31.86
CA ASN A 205 -25.42 1.26 -32.28
C ASN A 205 -25.48 0.16 -31.21
N VAL A 206 -25.65 0.55 -29.94
CA VAL A 206 -25.69 -0.42 -28.84
C VAL A 206 -27.02 -1.17 -28.86
N ARG A 207 -26.94 -2.49 -28.94
CA ARG A 207 -28.05 -3.43 -28.86
C ARG A 207 -27.84 -4.31 -27.64
N TYR A 208 -28.93 -4.87 -27.12
CA TYR A 208 -28.84 -5.91 -26.11
C TYR A 208 -29.77 -7.08 -26.39
N LYS A 209 -29.37 -8.25 -25.91
CA LYS A 209 -30.21 -9.44 -25.78
C LYS A 209 -30.30 -9.82 -24.31
N LEU A 210 -31.52 -9.98 -23.82
CA LEU A 210 -31.83 -10.38 -22.45
C LEU A 210 -32.36 -11.81 -22.45
N TYR A 211 -31.75 -12.67 -21.65
CA TYR A 211 -32.11 -14.07 -21.51
C TYR A 211 -32.59 -14.37 -20.10
N GLU A 212 -33.69 -15.11 -19.97
CA GLU A 212 -34.21 -15.59 -18.69
C GLU A 212 -33.47 -16.85 -18.27
N ALA A 213 -33.08 -16.95 -16.99
CA ALA A 213 -32.43 -18.13 -16.44
C ALA A 213 -33.15 -18.60 -15.16
N LYS A 214 -33.00 -19.90 -14.85
CA LYS A 214 -33.48 -20.50 -13.60
C LYS A 214 -32.41 -20.56 -12.51
N THR A 215 -31.15 -20.46 -12.91
CA THR A 215 -29.95 -20.45 -12.07
C THR A 215 -29.04 -19.33 -12.56
N GLU A 216 -27.99 -19.03 -11.79
CA GLU A 216 -26.94 -18.10 -12.21
C GLU A 216 -26.49 -18.37 -13.64
N THR A 217 -26.37 -17.30 -14.44
CA THR A 217 -25.78 -17.37 -15.77
C THR A 217 -24.30 -17.05 -15.64
N LYS A 218 -23.42 -18.04 -15.89
CA LYS A 218 -21.99 -17.89 -15.60
C LYS A 218 -21.17 -17.49 -16.82
N SER A 219 -21.66 -17.73 -18.03
CA SER A 219 -20.92 -17.45 -19.27
C SER A 219 -21.83 -17.22 -20.48
N MET A 220 -21.25 -16.69 -21.57
CA MET A 220 -21.89 -16.57 -22.88
C MET A 220 -22.33 -17.92 -23.48
N SER A 221 -21.60 -19.00 -23.21
CA SER A 221 -21.90 -20.32 -23.80
C SER A 221 -23.20 -20.93 -23.27
N GLU A 222 -23.65 -20.52 -22.08
CA GLU A 222 -24.91 -20.99 -21.49
C GLU A 222 -26.15 -20.40 -22.20
N LEU A 223 -26.00 -19.23 -22.84
CA LEU A 223 -27.11 -18.45 -23.40
C LEU A 223 -27.86 -19.17 -24.51
N ALA A 224 -27.19 -20.06 -25.26
CA ALA A 224 -27.82 -20.84 -26.33
C ALA A 224 -28.97 -21.74 -25.83
N ASN A 225 -28.97 -22.08 -24.54
CA ASN A 225 -29.98 -22.92 -23.91
C ASN A 225 -31.02 -22.11 -23.12
N LEU A 226 -30.91 -20.78 -23.12
CA LEU A 226 -31.81 -19.89 -22.39
C LEU A 226 -32.85 -19.25 -23.30
N LYS A 227 -33.99 -18.89 -22.73
CA LYS A 227 -35.06 -18.21 -23.44
C LYS A 227 -34.69 -16.74 -23.64
N LEU A 228 -34.64 -16.29 -24.90
CA LEU A 228 -34.56 -14.87 -25.23
C LEU A 228 -35.87 -14.18 -24.82
N VAL A 229 -35.76 -13.23 -23.89
CA VAL A 229 -36.89 -12.43 -23.38
C VAL A 229 -37.08 -11.18 -24.24
N LYS A 230 -35.98 -10.51 -24.55
CA LYS A 230 -36.01 -9.23 -25.26
C LYS A 230 -34.74 -9.00 -26.07
N GLU A 231 -34.90 -8.41 -27.24
CA GLU A 231 -33.82 -7.87 -28.06
C GLU A 231 -34.22 -6.45 -28.49
N ASP A 232 -33.37 -5.47 -28.20
CA ASP A 232 -33.69 -4.05 -28.42
C ASP A 232 -32.41 -3.20 -28.44
N THR A 233 -32.55 -1.89 -28.64
CA THR A 233 -31.45 -0.91 -28.64
C THR A 233 -31.43 -0.08 -27.37
N VAL A 234 -30.24 0.42 -27.01
CA VAL A 234 -30.03 1.39 -25.91
C VAL A 234 -29.00 2.43 -26.34
N SER A 235 -29.00 3.59 -25.68
CA SER A 235 -28.01 4.64 -25.97
C SER A 235 -26.63 4.34 -25.39
N THR A 236 -26.56 3.52 -24.34
CA THR A 236 -25.32 3.13 -23.66
C THR A 236 -25.56 1.85 -22.83
N VAL A 237 -24.50 1.28 -22.25
CA VAL A 237 -24.60 0.08 -21.40
C VAL A 237 -25.39 0.40 -20.12
N THR A 238 -26.38 -0.43 -19.80
CA THR A 238 -27.04 -0.42 -18.49
C THR A 238 -27.62 -1.78 -18.13
N TYR A 239 -27.38 -2.30 -16.93
CA TYR A 239 -28.04 -3.53 -16.49
C TYR A 239 -29.55 -3.32 -16.25
N GLU A 240 -30.02 -2.08 -16.14
CA GLU A 240 -31.45 -1.76 -15.90
C GLU A 240 -32.38 -2.22 -17.03
N VAL A 241 -31.83 -2.65 -18.18
CA VAL A 241 -32.61 -3.36 -19.21
C VAL A 241 -33.24 -4.66 -18.68
N SER A 242 -32.76 -5.19 -17.55
CA SER A 242 -33.37 -6.33 -16.85
C SER A 242 -34.26 -5.95 -15.65
N TYR A 243 -34.63 -4.67 -15.49
CA TYR A 243 -35.55 -4.25 -14.43
C TYR A 243 -36.90 -4.98 -14.54
N GLY A 244 -37.40 -5.50 -13.41
CA GLY A 244 -38.63 -6.29 -13.36
C GLY A 244 -38.49 -7.76 -13.81
N GLN A 245 -37.29 -8.23 -14.14
CA GLN A 245 -37.03 -9.62 -14.53
C GLN A 245 -36.75 -10.53 -13.33
N PRO A 246 -36.88 -11.86 -13.49
CA PRO A 246 -36.47 -12.82 -12.47
C PRO A 246 -35.02 -12.64 -12.01
N ARG A 247 -34.74 -13.14 -10.80
CA ARG A 247 -33.42 -12.98 -10.14
C ARG A 247 -32.27 -13.41 -11.03
N TRP A 248 -32.43 -14.43 -11.87
CA TRP A 248 -31.37 -14.95 -12.72
C TRP A 248 -31.63 -14.62 -14.19
N HIS A 249 -30.62 -14.04 -14.83
CA HIS A 249 -30.68 -13.65 -16.24
C HIS A 249 -29.28 -13.45 -16.81
N GLY A 250 -29.19 -13.51 -18.14
CA GLY A 250 -28.01 -13.13 -18.91
C GLY A 250 -28.32 -11.93 -19.80
N ILE A 251 -27.37 -11.00 -19.92
CA ILE A 251 -27.45 -9.87 -20.83
C ILE A 251 -26.23 -9.89 -21.73
N VAL A 252 -26.43 -9.70 -23.03
CA VAL A 252 -25.35 -9.49 -24.00
C VAL A 252 -25.56 -8.17 -24.68
N PHE A 253 -24.61 -7.25 -24.54
CA PHE A 253 -24.56 -6.02 -25.30
C PHE A 253 -23.63 -6.18 -26.50
N THR A 254 -24.04 -5.65 -27.64
CA THR A 254 -23.20 -5.52 -28.84
C THR A 254 -23.29 -4.11 -29.41
N GLY A 255 -22.24 -3.66 -30.08
CA GLY A 255 -22.24 -2.34 -30.72
C GLY A 255 -20.86 -1.95 -31.20
N ASN A 256 -20.64 -0.65 -31.39
CA ASN A 256 -19.34 -0.10 -31.76
C ASN A 256 -18.76 0.73 -30.61
N LEU A 257 -17.52 0.44 -30.26
CA LEU A 257 -16.64 1.31 -29.50
C LEU A 257 -15.89 2.21 -30.50
N GLU A 258 -16.13 3.51 -30.46
CA GLU A 258 -15.48 4.46 -31.36
C GLU A 258 -14.40 5.24 -30.61
N VAL A 259 -13.16 5.16 -31.08
CA VAL A 259 -12.01 5.92 -30.54
C VAL A 259 -11.47 6.88 -31.57
N GLU A 260 -11.12 8.11 -31.16
CA GLU A 260 -10.67 9.15 -32.09
C GLU A 260 -9.21 9.01 -32.51
N LYS A 261 -8.38 8.41 -31.65
CA LYS A 261 -6.93 8.27 -31.86
C LYS A 261 -6.53 6.81 -31.72
N ALA A 262 -5.60 6.36 -32.56
CA ALA A 262 -4.98 5.07 -32.38
C ALA A 262 -4.10 5.07 -31.11
N GLY A 263 -4.04 3.95 -30.40
CA GLY A 263 -3.20 3.82 -29.21
C GLY A 263 -3.60 2.68 -28.29
N VAL A 264 -2.87 2.56 -27.18
CA VAL A 264 -3.15 1.59 -26.13
C VAL A 264 -4.21 2.16 -25.19
N TYR A 265 -5.28 1.40 -25.00
CA TYR A 265 -6.38 1.70 -24.10
C TYR A 265 -6.49 0.62 -23.02
N THR A 266 -6.86 1.05 -21.82
CA THR A 266 -7.27 0.15 -20.74
C THR A 266 -8.79 0.16 -20.66
N LEU A 267 -9.40 -1.00 -20.86
CA LEU A 267 -10.82 -1.24 -20.64
C LEU A 267 -11.01 -1.87 -19.27
N ALA A 268 -12.07 -1.47 -18.57
CA ALA A 268 -12.39 -2.00 -17.26
C ALA A 268 -13.87 -2.33 -17.14
N LEU A 269 -14.16 -3.43 -16.46
CA LEU A 269 -15.50 -3.82 -16.06
C LEU A 269 -15.60 -3.79 -14.54
N GLN A 270 -16.71 -3.25 -14.04
CA GLN A 270 -17.16 -3.44 -12.67
C GLN A 270 -18.48 -4.18 -12.71
N ASN A 271 -18.59 -5.30 -12.01
CA ASN A 271 -19.79 -6.13 -12.07
C ASN A 271 -20.11 -6.79 -10.72
N GLY A 272 -21.40 -6.99 -10.47
CA GLY A 272 -21.91 -7.86 -9.41
C GLY A 272 -22.42 -9.18 -10.01
N GLY A 273 -21.58 -10.22 -9.98
CA GLY A 273 -21.79 -11.49 -10.67
C GLY A 273 -20.73 -11.73 -11.73
N TYR A 274 -21.08 -12.29 -12.89
CA TYR A 274 -20.14 -12.60 -13.98
C TYR A 274 -20.19 -11.51 -15.06
N ALA A 275 -19.03 -11.07 -15.57
CA ALA A 275 -18.98 -10.24 -16.76
C ALA A 275 -17.66 -10.39 -17.52
N GLY A 276 -17.71 -10.26 -18.85
CA GLY A 276 -16.55 -10.31 -19.74
C GLY A 276 -16.75 -9.40 -20.95
N LEU A 277 -15.66 -8.89 -21.52
CA LEU A 277 -15.66 -7.95 -22.64
C LEU A 277 -14.72 -8.42 -23.74
N GLU A 278 -15.29 -8.50 -24.95
CA GLU A 278 -14.56 -8.71 -26.20
C GLU A 278 -14.55 -7.44 -27.04
N ILE A 279 -13.44 -7.18 -27.71
CA ILE A 279 -13.29 -6.15 -28.75
C ILE A 279 -12.78 -6.83 -30.02
N ASP A 280 -13.44 -6.59 -31.14
CA ASP A 280 -13.17 -7.22 -32.45
C ASP A 280 -13.07 -8.76 -32.37
N GLY A 281 -13.93 -9.37 -31.53
CA GLY A 281 -13.97 -10.82 -31.30
C GLY A 281 -12.83 -11.38 -30.45
N LYS A 282 -11.99 -10.53 -29.87
CA LYS A 282 -10.92 -10.92 -28.95
C LYS A 282 -11.31 -10.59 -27.51
N GLU A 283 -11.17 -11.55 -26.59
CA GLU A 283 -11.33 -11.31 -25.16
C GLU A 283 -10.29 -10.29 -24.66
N ILE A 284 -10.76 -9.17 -24.14
CA ILE A 284 -9.94 -8.12 -23.55
C ILE A 284 -10.04 -8.15 -22.02
N VAL A 285 -11.27 -8.21 -21.48
CA VAL A 285 -11.51 -8.38 -20.04
C VAL A 285 -12.12 -9.76 -19.82
N PRO A 286 -11.44 -10.68 -19.10
CA PRO A 286 -11.90 -12.05 -18.99
C PRO A 286 -13.17 -12.17 -18.15
N ASN A 287 -14.01 -13.14 -18.51
CA ASN A 287 -15.25 -13.40 -17.80
C ASN A 287 -15.01 -13.81 -16.34
N THR A 288 -15.27 -12.91 -15.40
CA THR A 288 -14.87 -13.07 -13.98
C THR A 288 -16.05 -12.85 -13.04
N TYR A 289 -16.19 -13.73 -12.05
CA TYR A 289 -17.09 -13.51 -10.91
C TYR A 289 -16.52 -12.44 -10.00
N LEU A 290 -17.26 -11.36 -9.77
CA LEU A 290 -16.90 -10.30 -8.83
C LEU A 290 -18.08 -9.93 -7.93
N ASP A 291 -17.74 -9.58 -6.68
CA ASP A 291 -18.62 -8.75 -5.86
C ASP A 291 -18.59 -7.32 -6.40
N LEU A 292 -19.76 -6.66 -6.37
CA LEU A 292 -19.91 -5.30 -6.87
C LEU A 292 -18.99 -4.35 -6.09
N GLY A 293 -18.22 -3.53 -6.80
CA GLY A 293 -17.22 -2.63 -6.21
C GLY A 293 -15.78 -2.94 -6.65
N ARG A 294 -15.53 -4.19 -7.09
CA ARG A 294 -14.26 -4.57 -7.70
C ARG A 294 -14.28 -4.32 -9.20
N MET A 295 -13.12 -3.96 -9.76
CA MET A 295 -12.93 -3.86 -11.20
C MET A 295 -12.01 -4.97 -11.71
N ASN A 296 -12.29 -5.46 -12.91
CA ASN A 296 -11.36 -6.23 -13.71
C ASN A 296 -10.96 -5.43 -14.95
N THR A 297 -9.72 -5.56 -15.41
CA THR A 297 -9.16 -4.70 -16.46
C THR A 297 -8.45 -5.50 -17.55
N GLY A 298 -8.43 -4.94 -18.76
CA GLY A 298 -7.71 -5.48 -19.90
C GLY A 298 -7.18 -4.38 -20.80
N LYS A 299 -5.99 -4.58 -21.37
CA LYS A 299 -5.39 -3.63 -22.32
C LYS A 299 -5.59 -4.08 -23.76
N VAL A 300 -5.82 -3.12 -24.64
CA VAL A 300 -5.98 -3.35 -26.07
C VAL A 300 -5.35 -2.20 -26.86
N ASN A 301 -4.71 -2.52 -27.98
CA ASN A 301 -4.26 -1.51 -28.94
C ASN A 301 -5.35 -1.33 -30.00
N LEU A 302 -5.91 -0.13 -30.11
CA LEU A 302 -6.99 0.19 -31.03
C LEU A 302 -6.50 1.14 -32.12
N SER A 303 -6.98 0.94 -33.35
CA SER A 303 -6.86 1.94 -34.41
C SER A 303 -7.85 3.09 -34.18
N ALA A 304 -7.64 4.24 -34.82
CA ALA A 304 -8.68 5.27 -34.83
C ALA A 304 -9.89 4.75 -35.63
N GLY A 305 -11.10 4.94 -35.09
CA GLY A 305 -12.35 4.52 -35.73
C GLY A 305 -13.20 3.60 -34.86
N LYS A 306 -14.03 2.78 -35.54
CA LYS A 306 -15.02 1.91 -34.91
C LYS A 306 -14.47 0.51 -34.72
N HIS A 307 -14.67 -0.04 -33.52
CA HIS A 307 -14.33 -1.40 -33.15
C HIS A 307 -15.58 -2.10 -32.63
N ALA A 308 -15.81 -3.34 -33.04
CA ALA A 308 -16.96 -4.09 -32.56
C ALA A 308 -16.74 -4.48 -31.09
N PHE A 309 -17.74 -4.34 -30.23
CA PHE A 309 -17.66 -4.87 -28.86
C PHE A 309 -18.77 -5.87 -28.59
N THR A 310 -18.46 -6.85 -27.74
CA THR A 310 -19.43 -7.77 -27.13
C THR A 310 -19.20 -7.77 -25.63
N LEU A 311 -20.20 -7.37 -24.86
CA LEU A 311 -20.16 -7.34 -23.40
C LEU A 311 -21.19 -8.31 -22.83
N PHE A 312 -20.72 -9.29 -22.09
CA PHE A 312 -21.56 -10.24 -21.35
C PHE A 312 -21.73 -9.80 -19.90
N PHE A 313 -22.95 -9.93 -19.38
CA PHE A 313 -23.25 -9.84 -17.96
C PHE A 313 -24.17 -10.99 -17.54
N GLY A 314 -23.69 -11.77 -16.57
CA GLY A 314 -24.39 -12.88 -15.96
C GLY A 314 -24.78 -12.56 -14.52
N ARG A 315 -26.07 -12.51 -14.25
CA ARG A 315 -26.61 -12.20 -12.93
C ARG A 315 -26.33 -13.35 -11.95
N SER A 316 -25.70 -13.03 -10.82
CA SER A 316 -25.34 -13.99 -9.76
C SER A 316 -25.72 -13.48 -8.35
N TRP A 317 -25.18 -14.05 -7.26
CA TRP A 317 -25.57 -13.75 -5.89
C TRP A 317 -25.39 -12.30 -5.43
N PRO A 318 -24.29 -11.59 -5.78
CA PRO A 318 -24.01 -10.24 -5.29
C PRO A 318 -25.09 -9.22 -5.67
N ARG A 319 -25.02 -7.99 -5.15
CA ARG A 319 -25.87 -6.88 -5.62
C ARG A 319 -25.63 -6.65 -7.12
N PRO A 320 -26.66 -6.52 -7.98
CA PRO A 320 -26.45 -6.30 -9.41
C PRO A 320 -25.85 -4.92 -9.67
N GLY A 321 -24.97 -4.87 -10.66
CA GLY A 321 -24.40 -3.65 -11.21
C GLY A 321 -23.47 -4.02 -12.35
N LEU A 322 -23.39 -3.17 -13.35
CA LEU A 322 -22.53 -3.34 -14.52
C LEU A 322 -22.01 -1.98 -14.98
N GLY A 323 -20.70 -1.79 -14.92
CA GLY A 323 -20.03 -0.62 -15.46
C GLY A 323 -19.00 -1.03 -16.49
N MET A 324 -19.01 -0.36 -17.63
CA MET A 324 -17.95 -0.41 -18.62
C MET A 324 -17.21 0.92 -18.61
N PHE A 325 -15.88 0.88 -18.56
CA PHE A 325 -15.01 2.06 -18.55
C PHE A 325 -13.88 1.91 -19.55
N ILE A 326 -13.34 3.04 -19.99
CA ILE A 326 -12.15 3.10 -20.84
C ILE A 326 -11.22 4.24 -20.40
N ALA A 327 -9.92 4.03 -20.47
CA ALA A 327 -8.90 5.06 -20.29
C ALA A 327 -7.83 4.96 -21.38
N ALA A 328 -7.38 6.10 -21.89
CA ALA A 328 -6.07 6.20 -22.54
C ALA A 328 -4.97 6.36 -21.48
N SER A 329 -3.70 6.27 -21.89
CA SER A 329 -2.56 6.43 -20.97
C SER A 329 -2.53 7.79 -20.26
N ASP A 330 -3.12 8.83 -20.84
CA ASP A 330 -3.14 10.20 -20.35
C ASP A 330 -4.48 10.62 -19.72
N THR A 331 -5.44 9.71 -19.49
CA THR A 331 -6.78 10.08 -19.01
C THR A 331 -7.23 9.25 -17.81
N LYS A 332 -8.16 9.79 -17.01
CA LYS A 332 -8.94 8.99 -16.05
C LYS A 332 -9.86 8.00 -16.79
N PHE A 333 -10.39 7.01 -16.07
CA PHE A 333 -11.43 6.14 -16.60
C PHE A 333 -12.69 6.95 -16.96
N GLN A 334 -13.01 6.95 -18.24
CA GLN A 334 -14.28 7.45 -18.77
C GLN A 334 -15.35 6.36 -18.63
N PRO A 335 -16.50 6.63 -18.00
CA PRO A 335 -17.63 5.70 -18.01
C PRO A 335 -18.30 5.63 -19.39
N LEU A 336 -18.59 4.40 -19.84
CA LEU A 336 -19.34 4.04 -21.04
C LEU A 336 -20.67 3.33 -20.69
N HIS A 337 -21.28 3.72 -19.57
CA HIS A 337 -22.54 3.16 -19.04
C HIS A 337 -23.37 4.29 -18.40
N THR A 338 -24.65 4.03 -18.11
CA THR A 338 -25.48 4.98 -17.33
C THR A 338 -25.06 4.96 -15.87
N ARG A 339 -25.14 6.11 -15.16
CA ARG A 339 -24.83 6.18 -13.72
C ARG A 339 -25.60 5.15 -12.90
N ALA A 340 -26.89 4.95 -13.20
CA ALA A 340 -27.75 4.01 -12.49
C ALA A 340 -27.37 2.53 -12.71
N SER A 341 -26.58 2.22 -13.74
CA SER A 341 -26.06 0.87 -13.96
C SER A 341 -25.00 0.45 -12.93
N LEU A 342 -24.39 1.39 -12.23
CA LEU A 342 -23.55 1.13 -11.06
C LEU A 342 -24.17 1.84 -9.86
N PRO A 343 -25.17 1.22 -9.19
CA PRO A 343 -25.70 1.79 -7.97
C PRO A 343 -24.57 1.87 -6.94
N GLU A 344 -24.31 3.07 -6.44
CA GLU A 344 -23.40 3.27 -5.31
C GLU A 344 -23.94 2.43 -4.13
N PRO A 345 -23.15 1.50 -3.57
CA PRO A 345 -23.57 0.80 -2.37
C PRO A 345 -23.76 1.82 -1.25
N ASP A 346 -24.72 1.55 -0.36
CA ASP A 346 -24.86 2.37 0.84
C ASP A 346 -23.53 2.33 1.60
N PRO A 347 -22.95 3.49 1.96
CA PRO A 347 -21.65 3.52 2.60
C PRO A 347 -21.71 2.77 3.92
N VAL A 348 -20.96 1.67 4.02
CA VAL A 348 -20.77 0.98 5.30
C VAL A 348 -19.78 1.80 6.11
N GLY A 349 -20.26 2.38 7.20
CA GLY A 349 -19.39 3.11 8.11
C GLY A 349 -18.29 2.21 8.67
N THR A 350 -17.05 2.67 8.65
CA THR A 350 -15.91 1.94 9.21
C THR A 350 -16.15 1.58 10.67
N ILE A 351 -16.10 0.29 10.99
CA ILE A 351 -16.10 -0.22 12.35
C ILE A 351 -14.65 -0.21 12.84
N ALA A 352 -14.26 0.87 13.52
CA ALA A 352 -12.91 1.05 14.04
C ALA A 352 -12.78 0.57 15.49
N VAL A 353 -11.70 -0.16 15.79
CA VAL A 353 -11.24 -0.41 17.16
C VAL A 353 -10.16 0.61 17.49
N LEU A 354 -10.35 1.37 18.57
CA LEU A 354 -9.42 2.41 19.02
C LEU A 354 -8.77 2.02 20.34
N ALA A 355 -7.44 2.01 20.38
CA ALA A 355 -6.68 1.89 21.63
C ALA A 355 -6.46 3.29 22.23
N LYS A 356 -7.38 3.72 23.11
CA LYS A 356 -7.32 5.03 23.75
C LYS A 356 -6.49 5.00 25.03
N ASP A 357 -7.05 4.50 26.12
CA ASP A 357 -6.42 4.56 27.45
C ASP A 357 -5.68 3.28 27.84
N LYS A 358 -6.00 2.17 27.17
CA LYS A 358 -5.39 0.85 27.40
C LYS A 358 -5.21 0.08 26.10
N PRO A 359 -4.28 -0.90 26.06
CA PRO A 359 -4.13 -1.77 24.91
C PRO A 359 -5.44 -2.48 24.53
N GLN A 360 -5.66 -2.64 23.22
CA GLN A 360 -6.77 -3.39 22.65
C GLN A 360 -6.22 -4.64 21.98
N LEU A 361 -6.83 -5.78 22.27
CA LEU A 361 -6.43 -7.07 21.75
C LEU A 361 -7.54 -7.62 20.86
N VAL A 362 -7.24 -7.89 19.60
CA VAL A 362 -8.18 -8.46 18.64
C VAL A 362 -7.57 -9.75 18.10
N ARG A 363 -8.22 -10.90 18.34
CA ARG A 363 -7.93 -12.11 17.57
C ARG A 363 -8.41 -11.87 16.15
N SER A 364 -7.51 -11.97 15.19
CA SER A 364 -7.69 -11.45 13.85
C SER A 364 -7.33 -12.45 12.77
N PHE A 365 -7.84 -12.20 11.57
CA PHE A 365 -7.29 -12.76 10.34
C PHE A 365 -6.60 -11.65 9.57
N VAL A 366 -5.40 -11.94 9.06
CA VAL A 366 -4.59 -10.96 8.31
C VAL A 366 -4.11 -11.58 7.02
N GLN A 367 -4.30 -10.87 5.91
CA GLN A 367 -3.75 -11.25 4.62
C GLN A 367 -2.40 -10.59 4.42
N MET A 368 -1.32 -11.38 4.44
CA MET A 368 0.01 -10.85 4.13
C MET A 368 0.20 -10.72 2.62
N ALA A 369 0.90 -9.67 2.20
CA ALA A 369 1.23 -9.47 0.79
C ALA A 369 2.05 -10.65 0.23
N GLY A 370 1.66 -11.16 -0.93
CA GLY A 370 2.33 -12.29 -1.59
C GLY A 370 1.95 -13.68 -1.07
N GLU A 371 1.18 -13.78 0.03
CA GLU A 371 0.65 -15.05 0.51
C GLU A 371 -0.68 -15.39 -0.17
N LYS A 372 -0.91 -16.68 -0.47
CA LYS A 372 -2.16 -17.14 -1.10
C LYS A 372 -3.34 -17.23 -0.13
N GLY A 373 -3.05 -17.40 1.17
CA GLY A 373 -4.06 -17.55 2.21
C GLY A 373 -3.85 -16.55 3.34
N LYS A 374 -4.93 -16.25 4.05
CA LYS A 374 -4.89 -15.41 5.26
C LYS A 374 -4.27 -16.17 6.43
N ARG A 375 -3.55 -15.44 7.29
CA ARG A 375 -3.10 -15.93 8.59
C ARG A 375 -4.29 -15.92 9.54
N THR A 376 -4.61 -17.08 10.12
CA THR A 376 -5.85 -17.27 10.89
C THR A 376 -5.68 -17.31 12.40
N HIS A 377 -4.44 -17.42 12.89
CA HIS A 377 -4.12 -17.54 14.32
C HIS A 377 -3.44 -16.26 14.82
N CYS A 378 -3.93 -15.09 14.39
CA CYS A 378 -3.29 -13.82 14.72
C CYS A 378 -3.85 -13.20 15.99
N LEU A 379 -2.98 -12.49 16.71
CA LEU A 379 -3.33 -11.48 17.70
C LEU A 379 -2.82 -10.13 17.21
N SER A 380 -3.74 -9.22 16.94
CA SER A 380 -3.43 -7.82 16.68
C SER A 380 -3.57 -7.04 17.99
N VAL A 381 -2.56 -6.24 18.31
CA VAL A 381 -2.49 -5.46 19.55
C VAL A 381 -2.32 -3.99 19.20
N GLY A 382 -3.28 -3.19 19.65
CA GLY A 382 -3.26 -1.74 19.53
C GLY A 382 -2.88 -1.12 20.85
N THR A 383 -1.99 -0.12 20.87
CA THR A 383 -1.58 0.54 22.11
C THR A 383 -1.99 2.02 22.12
N PRO A 384 -2.17 2.64 23.31
CA PRO A 384 -2.43 4.07 23.46
C PRO A 384 -1.42 4.99 22.74
N SER A 385 -0.16 4.56 22.61
CA SER A 385 0.87 5.34 21.90
C SER A 385 0.73 5.30 20.38
N GLY A 386 -0.23 4.53 19.86
CA GLY A 386 -0.44 4.29 18.43
C GLY A 386 0.60 3.36 17.82
N LEU A 387 1.45 2.70 18.63
CA LEU A 387 2.40 1.69 18.20
C LEU A 387 1.74 0.32 18.29
N ASN A 388 1.43 -0.25 17.14
CA ASN A 388 0.56 -1.41 17.02
C ASN A 388 1.30 -2.54 16.31
N TYR A 389 0.88 -3.78 16.54
CA TYR A 389 1.51 -4.93 15.91
C TYR A 389 0.53 -6.09 15.72
N THR A 390 0.91 -7.04 14.87
CA THR A 390 0.24 -8.34 14.75
C THR A 390 1.25 -9.46 14.84
N ILE A 391 0.95 -10.46 15.68
CA ILE A 391 1.73 -11.69 15.81
C ILE A 391 0.86 -12.90 15.41
N ASP A 392 1.45 -13.85 14.68
CA ASP A 392 0.87 -15.18 14.44
C ASP A 392 1.22 -16.09 15.62
N LEU A 393 0.21 -16.39 16.44
CA LEU A 393 0.33 -17.18 17.66
C LEU A 393 0.70 -18.64 17.37
N SER A 394 0.46 -19.15 16.16
CA SER A 394 0.82 -20.54 15.82
C SER A 394 2.32 -20.71 15.53
N LYS A 395 3.05 -19.61 15.32
CA LYS A 395 4.44 -19.62 14.84
C LYS A 395 5.39 -18.69 15.58
N ASP A 396 4.91 -17.93 16.57
CA ASP A 396 5.67 -16.84 17.21
C ASP A 396 6.30 -15.88 16.19
N ALA A 397 5.51 -15.59 15.17
CA ALA A 397 5.94 -14.78 14.05
C ALA A 397 5.31 -13.39 14.16
N LEU A 398 6.12 -12.39 14.49
CA LEU A 398 5.70 -11.00 14.30
C LEU A 398 5.52 -10.78 12.79
N LEU A 399 4.33 -10.34 12.39
CA LEU A 399 3.94 -10.22 10.99
C LEU A 399 4.14 -8.81 10.47
N GLN A 400 3.65 -7.83 11.22
CA GLN A 400 3.65 -6.43 10.84
C GLN A 400 3.60 -5.54 12.09
N VAL A 401 4.14 -4.34 11.94
CA VAL A 401 4.06 -3.25 12.91
C VAL A 401 3.50 -2.02 12.21
N TRP A 402 2.78 -1.17 12.93
CA TRP A 402 2.29 0.09 12.35
C TRP A 402 2.15 1.19 13.37
N ARG A 403 2.23 2.43 12.88
CA ARG A 403 2.02 3.63 13.67
C ARG A 403 0.72 4.31 13.27
N GLY A 404 -0.10 4.70 14.25
CA GLY A 404 -1.33 5.46 14.04
C GLY A 404 -2.54 4.77 14.65
N LYS A 405 -3.71 5.00 14.05
CA LYS A 405 -4.97 4.36 14.47
C LYS A 405 -4.84 2.84 14.39
N PHE A 406 -5.49 2.14 15.32
CA PHE A 406 -5.28 0.71 15.50
C PHE A 406 -5.85 -0.10 14.32
N ALA A 407 -7.16 -0.34 14.26
CA ALA A 407 -7.68 -1.30 13.29
C ALA A 407 -9.09 -0.98 12.79
N ASP A 408 -9.29 -1.24 11.50
CA ASP A 408 -10.59 -1.39 10.87
C ASP A 408 -10.94 -2.89 10.88
N VAL A 409 -12.06 -3.21 11.51
CA VAL A 409 -12.58 -4.57 11.67
C VAL A 409 -13.94 -4.74 11.00
N THR A 410 -14.28 -3.85 10.05
CA THR A 410 -15.57 -3.86 9.36
C THR A 410 -15.86 -5.22 8.73
N GLU A 411 -14.92 -5.79 7.97
CA GLU A 411 -15.04 -7.13 7.37
C GLU A 411 -15.30 -8.25 8.39
N MET A 412 -14.86 -8.08 9.64
CA MET A 412 -15.01 -9.09 10.67
C MET A 412 -16.40 -9.03 11.34
N TRP A 413 -16.97 -7.82 11.46
CA TRP A 413 -18.12 -7.57 12.34
C TRP A 413 -19.39 -7.13 11.59
N TYR A 414 -19.25 -6.54 10.40
CA TYR A 414 -20.37 -6.18 9.52
C TYR A 414 -20.68 -7.34 8.56
N GLU A 415 -21.92 -7.86 8.62
CA GLU A 415 -22.47 -8.93 7.76
C GLU A 415 -21.67 -10.25 7.64
N ARG A 416 -20.50 -10.36 8.29
CA ARG A 416 -19.70 -11.57 8.59
C ARG A 416 -19.43 -12.52 7.40
N GLY A 417 -19.40 -11.99 6.18
CA GLY A 417 -18.93 -12.72 5.00
C GLY A 417 -17.40 -12.90 4.98
N GLU A 418 -16.91 -13.83 4.15
CA GLU A 418 -15.48 -13.86 3.81
C GLU A 418 -15.09 -12.53 3.13
N PRO A 419 -13.91 -11.93 3.41
CA PRO A 419 -12.72 -12.59 3.97
C PRO A 419 -12.48 -12.41 5.48
N GLN A 420 -13.26 -11.59 6.20
CA GLN A 420 -13.13 -11.34 7.65
C GLN A 420 -11.74 -10.86 8.10
N LEU A 421 -11.18 -9.88 7.39
CA LEU A 421 -9.83 -9.39 7.65
C LEU A 421 -9.81 -8.20 8.64
N LEU A 422 -8.75 -8.13 9.43
CA LEU A 422 -8.36 -6.90 10.12
C LEU A 422 -7.45 -6.08 9.20
N PHE A 423 -7.77 -4.80 9.04
CA PHE A 423 -6.91 -3.85 8.33
C PHE A 423 -6.28 -2.83 9.30
N PRO A 424 -4.95 -2.66 9.28
CA PRO A 424 -4.30 -1.55 9.96
C PRO A 424 -4.82 -0.20 9.44
N MET A 425 -5.07 0.75 10.34
CA MET A 425 -5.52 2.11 9.97
C MET A 425 -4.38 3.15 9.95
N GLY A 426 -3.14 2.69 10.06
CA GLY A 426 -1.93 3.53 10.10
C GLY A 426 -0.81 2.96 9.22
N VAL A 427 0.33 3.64 9.22
CA VAL A 427 1.47 3.31 8.34
C VAL A 427 2.06 1.97 8.74
N THR A 428 1.93 0.99 7.85
CA THR A 428 2.23 -0.42 8.13
C THR A 428 3.52 -0.87 7.49
N VAL A 429 4.39 -1.44 8.31
CA VAL A 429 5.63 -2.07 7.90
C VAL A 429 5.51 -3.58 8.11
N PRO A 430 5.50 -4.39 7.03
CA PRO A 430 5.65 -5.82 7.15
C PRO A 430 7.07 -6.14 7.63
N VAL A 431 7.18 -7.08 8.58
CA VAL A 431 8.47 -7.62 9.02
C VAL A 431 8.61 -9.07 8.52
N THR A 432 9.48 -9.88 9.11
CA THR A 432 9.84 -11.19 8.54
C THR A 432 8.67 -12.16 8.33
N GLY A 433 7.60 -12.08 9.14
CA GLY A 433 6.42 -12.94 9.02
C GLY A 433 6.69 -14.44 9.27
N GLN A 434 7.83 -14.75 9.88
CA GLN A 434 8.30 -16.11 10.19
C GLN A 434 8.69 -16.22 11.68
N SER A 435 8.81 -17.46 12.16
CA SER A 435 9.24 -17.72 13.54
C SER A 435 10.55 -17.00 13.84
N SER A 436 10.62 -16.39 15.02
CA SER A 436 11.80 -15.63 15.45
C SER A 436 12.82 -16.50 16.17
N LEU A 437 12.46 -17.71 16.62
CA LEU A 437 13.35 -18.63 17.30
C LEU A 437 13.48 -19.95 16.53
N ALA A 438 14.71 -20.48 16.48
CA ALA A 438 14.99 -21.81 15.97
C ALA A 438 16.19 -22.41 16.70
N VAL A 439 16.18 -23.74 16.87
CA VAL A 439 17.38 -24.49 17.25
C VAL A 439 18.21 -24.72 16.00
N LEU A 440 19.43 -24.17 15.99
CA LEU A 440 20.37 -24.36 14.89
C LEU A 440 21.65 -25.01 15.40
N THR A 441 22.06 -26.08 14.74
CA THR A 441 23.32 -26.78 15.03
C THR A 441 24.55 -25.99 14.56
N SER A 442 24.37 -25.03 13.64
CA SER A 442 25.38 -24.06 13.24
C SER A 442 24.74 -22.76 12.73
N ALA A 443 25.51 -21.67 12.74
CA ALA A 443 25.08 -20.39 12.21
C ALA A 443 24.91 -20.39 10.67
N GLN A 444 25.20 -21.50 9.97
CA GLN A 444 25.05 -21.65 8.52
C GLN A 444 23.83 -22.50 8.16
N GLN A 445 23.24 -23.22 9.11
CA GLN A 445 22.03 -24.02 8.88
C GLN A 445 20.87 -23.11 8.46
N ALA A 446 20.21 -23.44 7.33
CA ALA A 446 19.06 -22.69 6.83
C ALA A 446 17.97 -22.53 7.91
N TRP A 447 17.29 -21.38 7.90
CA TRP A 447 16.19 -21.15 8.82
C TRP A 447 15.02 -22.09 8.47
N PRO A 448 14.43 -22.80 9.44
CA PRO A 448 13.32 -23.69 9.17
C PRO A 448 12.08 -22.90 8.73
N ASP A 449 11.32 -23.42 7.76
CA ASP A 449 10.08 -22.80 7.31
C ASP A 449 8.96 -22.87 8.38
N SER A 450 8.99 -23.93 9.20
CA SER A 450 8.06 -24.15 10.31
C SER A 450 8.69 -25.01 11.40
N LEU A 451 8.19 -24.89 12.62
CA LEU A 451 8.48 -25.81 13.71
C LEU A 451 7.26 -26.72 13.95
N PRO A 452 7.45 -28.04 14.14
CA PRO A 452 6.37 -28.94 14.53
C PRO A 452 5.76 -28.54 15.88
N GLU A 453 4.45 -28.78 16.07
CA GLU A 453 3.74 -28.47 17.33
C GLU A 453 4.40 -29.09 18.58
N LYS A 454 4.94 -30.31 18.44
CA LYS A 454 5.70 -30.97 19.53
C LYS A 454 6.97 -30.23 19.97
N GLU A 455 7.51 -29.36 19.12
CA GLU A 455 8.73 -28.58 19.34
C GLU A 455 8.43 -27.11 19.68
N PHE A 456 7.29 -26.61 19.22
CA PHE A 456 6.82 -25.25 19.43
C PHE A 456 5.29 -25.24 19.59
N ASP A 457 4.80 -24.95 20.79
CA ASP A 457 3.37 -24.99 21.11
C ASP A 457 2.92 -23.75 21.89
N TYR A 458 1.82 -23.13 21.47
CA TYR A 458 1.26 -21.94 22.08
C TYR A 458 0.47 -22.25 23.36
N LYS A 459 0.79 -21.55 24.45
CA LYS A 459 0.23 -21.82 25.79
C LYS A 459 -0.69 -20.74 26.32
N GLY A 460 -0.90 -19.64 25.59
CA GLY A 460 -1.73 -18.53 26.02
C GLY A 460 -0.98 -17.21 26.09
N TRP A 461 -1.59 -16.20 26.70
CA TRP A 461 -0.90 -14.95 27.06
C TRP A 461 -1.32 -14.51 28.45
N LYS A 462 -0.46 -13.71 29.09
CA LYS A 462 -0.77 -12.98 30.32
C LYS A 462 -0.77 -11.50 30.05
N LEU A 463 -1.62 -10.76 30.74
CA LEU A 463 -1.61 -9.29 30.69
C LEU A 463 -0.79 -8.77 31.85
N ASP A 464 0.04 -7.76 31.60
CA ASP A 464 0.63 -6.96 32.66
C ASP A 464 -0.39 -5.94 33.23
N ALA A 465 0.03 -5.17 34.24
CA ALA A 465 -0.83 -4.19 34.91
C ALA A 465 -1.36 -3.10 33.96
N ASP A 466 -0.61 -2.81 32.90
CA ASP A 466 -0.98 -1.83 31.86
C ASP A 466 -1.83 -2.46 30.75
N GLY A 467 -2.12 -3.76 30.83
CA GLY A 467 -2.96 -4.49 29.89
C GLY A 467 -2.24 -4.98 28.63
N ASN A 468 -0.91 -4.91 28.56
CA ASN A 468 -0.17 -5.43 27.42
C ASN A 468 0.02 -6.96 27.53
N PRO A 469 -0.11 -7.70 26.42
CA PRO A 469 0.05 -9.15 26.44
C PRO A 469 1.51 -9.60 26.39
N THR A 470 1.82 -10.66 27.11
CA THR A 470 3.02 -11.49 26.94
C THR A 470 2.57 -12.89 26.55
N THR A 471 2.88 -13.32 25.33
CA THR A 471 2.53 -14.66 24.84
C THR A 471 3.49 -15.70 25.39
N GLU A 472 2.97 -16.87 25.77
CA GLU A 472 3.74 -17.96 26.34
C GLU A 472 3.72 -19.18 25.41
N TYR A 473 4.86 -19.84 25.25
CA TYR A 473 5.02 -21.03 24.41
C TYR A 473 5.83 -22.10 25.13
N ALA A 474 5.54 -23.38 24.84
CA ALA A 474 6.47 -24.47 25.09
C ALA A 474 7.43 -24.56 23.89
N PHE A 475 8.72 -24.71 24.16
CA PHE A 475 9.76 -24.69 23.13
C PHE A 475 10.89 -25.65 23.48
N PHE A 476 11.05 -26.73 22.69
CA PHE A 476 12.07 -27.78 22.92
C PHE A 476 12.18 -28.27 24.38
N GLY A 477 11.04 -28.50 25.04
CA GLY A 477 10.95 -28.95 26.43
C GLY A 477 11.07 -27.84 27.48
N GLY A 478 11.47 -26.64 27.08
CA GLY A 478 11.47 -25.42 27.89
C GLY A 478 10.28 -24.50 27.62
N LYS A 479 10.42 -23.24 28.01
CA LYS A 479 9.40 -22.20 27.85
C LYS A 479 9.97 -20.95 27.20
N VAL A 480 9.16 -20.29 26.38
CA VAL A 480 9.41 -18.95 25.81
C VAL A 480 8.29 -18.01 26.27
N ALA A 481 8.67 -16.82 26.74
CA ALA A 481 7.77 -15.69 26.91
C ALA A 481 8.15 -14.59 25.93
N ASP A 482 7.21 -14.14 25.11
CA ASP A 482 7.40 -13.06 24.14
C ASP A 482 6.60 -11.82 24.54
N ALA A 483 7.31 -10.75 24.84
CA ALA A 483 6.75 -9.46 25.21
C ALA A 483 7.12 -8.40 24.16
N ILE A 484 6.10 -7.83 23.51
CA ILE A 484 6.24 -6.71 22.58
C ILE A 484 5.59 -5.48 23.21
N ARG A 485 6.35 -4.39 23.35
CA ARG A 485 5.93 -3.16 24.04
C ARG A 485 6.35 -1.92 23.27
N PRO A 486 5.59 -0.81 23.33
CA PRO A 486 6.08 0.50 22.93
C PRO A 486 7.39 0.84 23.63
N ASP A 487 8.36 1.38 22.90
CA ASP A 487 9.55 1.97 23.50
C ASP A 487 9.17 3.24 24.29
N ALA A 488 9.94 3.56 25.32
CA ALA A 488 9.70 4.69 26.21
C ALA A 488 9.75 6.04 25.49
N ASP A 489 10.51 6.15 24.39
CA ASP A 489 10.60 7.34 23.56
C ASP A 489 9.53 7.40 22.45
N GLY A 490 8.67 6.38 22.35
CA GLY A 490 7.61 6.28 21.34
C GLY A 490 8.11 6.07 19.91
N LYS A 491 9.39 5.76 19.69
CA LYS A 491 10.00 5.66 18.35
C LYS A 491 9.94 4.27 17.73
N GLY A 492 9.56 3.25 18.49
CA GLY A 492 9.44 1.90 17.97
C GLY A 492 8.83 0.93 18.97
N LEU A 493 8.86 -0.35 18.62
CA LEU A 493 8.45 -1.44 19.50
C LEU A 493 9.69 -2.20 19.99
N VAL A 494 9.77 -2.47 21.29
CA VAL A 494 10.75 -3.36 21.90
C VAL A 494 10.14 -4.74 21.98
N ARG A 495 10.80 -5.74 21.38
CA ARG A 495 10.47 -7.15 21.54
C ARG A 495 11.48 -7.82 22.44
N THR A 496 11.00 -8.52 23.46
CA THR A 496 11.81 -9.25 24.42
C THR A 496 11.35 -10.69 24.49
N LEU A 497 12.24 -11.60 24.07
CA LEU A 497 12.04 -13.05 24.13
C LEU A 497 12.81 -13.59 25.33
N THR A 498 12.13 -14.19 26.28
CA THR A 498 12.73 -14.80 27.48
C THR A 498 12.56 -16.31 27.45
N LEU A 499 13.68 -17.03 27.49
CA LEU A 499 13.75 -18.47 27.40
C LEU A 499 14.14 -19.05 28.76
N SER A 500 13.48 -20.14 29.17
CA SER A 500 13.83 -20.86 30.39
C SER A 500 13.73 -22.38 30.18
N GLY A 501 14.70 -23.12 30.71
CA GLY A 501 14.71 -24.60 30.60
C GLY A 501 14.95 -25.14 29.18
N VAL A 502 15.54 -24.34 28.29
CA VAL A 502 15.91 -24.75 26.92
C VAL A 502 17.42 -25.04 26.90
N SER A 503 17.80 -26.27 26.60
CA SER A 503 19.21 -26.71 26.64
C SER A 503 19.90 -26.71 25.27
N GLN A 504 19.13 -26.58 24.20
CA GLN A 504 19.60 -26.63 22.82
C GLN A 504 20.22 -25.27 22.38
N PRO A 505 21.07 -25.24 21.36
CA PRO A 505 21.60 -24.00 20.80
C PRO A 505 20.51 -23.24 20.02
N VAL A 506 19.98 -22.18 20.62
CA VAL A 506 18.91 -21.36 20.04
C VAL A 506 19.48 -20.11 19.37
N TYR A 507 18.92 -19.75 18.23
CA TYR A 507 19.16 -18.47 17.56
C TYR A 507 17.86 -17.68 17.49
N CYS A 508 17.97 -16.36 17.58
CA CYS A 508 16.90 -15.42 17.31
C CYS A 508 17.12 -14.75 15.96
N ARG A 509 16.17 -14.87 15.04
CA ARG A 509 16.19 -14.17 13.75
C ARG A 509 15.34 -12.91 13.84
N MET A 510 15.99 -11.76 13.74
CA MET A 510 15.36 -10.45 13.93
C MET A 510 14.94 -9.81 12.61
N ALA A 511 15.62 -10.14 11.51
CA ALA A 511 15.30 -9.65 10.18
C ALA A 511 15.73 -10.64 9.09
N ALA A 512 15.05 -10.58 7.94
CA ALA A 512 15.45 -11.23 6.70
C ALA A 512 14.97 -10.41 5.49
N ALA A 513 15.91 -9.93 4.68
CA ALA A 513 15.61 -9.04 3.55
C ALA A 513 16.68 -9.17 2.46
N ALA A 514 16.50 -8.49 1.32
CA ALA A 514 17.51 -8.49 0.25
C ALA A 514 18.87 -7.88 0.70
N SER A 515 18.83 -6.90 1.62
CA SER A 515 20.00 -6.29 2.24
C SER A 515 19.77 -6.06 3.73
N VAL A 516 20.82 -6.21 4.54
CA VAL A 516 20.90 -5.88 5.96
C VAL A 516 22.22 -5.16 6.19
N GLU A 517 22.17 -3.90 6.62
CA GLU A 517 23.34 -3.05 6.74
C GLU A 517 23.42 -2.41 8.11
N GLU A 518 24.56 -2.55 8.81
CA GLU A 518 24.81 -1.80 10.03
C GLU A 518 25.12 -0.34 9.69
N VAL A 519 24.26 0.59 10.13
CA VAL A 519 24.38 2.02 9.77
C VAL A 519 25.09 2.82 10.87
N SER A 520 24.97 2.34 12.11
CA SER A 520 25.75 2.74 13.27
C SER A 520 25.78 1.55 14.24
N LYS A 521 26.67 1.58 15.22
CA LYS A 521 26.88 0.44 16.15
C LYS A 521 25.56 -0.01 16.79
N GLY A 522 25.13 -1.24 16.50
CA GLY A 522 23.89 -1.81 17.02
C GLY A 522 22.61 -1.36 16.31
N LEU A 523 22.68 -0.63 15.20
CA LEU A 523 21.54 -0.20 14.39
C LEU A 523 21.66 -0.72 12.97
N TYR A 524 20.71 -1.57 12.58
CA TYR A 524 20.71 -2.27 11.31
C TYR A 524 19.54 -1.82 10.46
N ARG A 525 19.82 -1.36 9.24
CA ARG A 525 18.83 -1.01 8.21
C ARG A 525 18.43 -2.25 7.43
N ILE A 526 17.14 -2.48 7.28
CA ILE A 526 16.60 -3.69 6.67
C ILE A 526 15.96 -3.37 5.31
N GLY A 527 16.27 -4.20 4.31
CA GLY A 527 15.73 -4.11 2.96
C GLY A 527 16.21 -2.86 2.22
N ASP A 528 15.37 -2.33 1.33
CA ASP A 528 15.60 -1.03 0.68
C ASP A 528 15.20 0.12 1.62
N SER A 529 15.83 0.19 2.81
CA SER A 529 15.54 1.18 3.85
C SER A 529 14.07 1.19 4.30
N GLN A 530 13.51 0.02 4.61
CA GLN A 530 12.08 -0.11 4.98
C GLN A 530 11.85 0.08 6.48
N TYR A 531 12.79 -0.34 7.31
CA TYR A 531 12.79 -0.16 8.76
C TYR A 531 14.18 -0.44 9.33
N TYR A 532 14.34 -0.22 10.63
CA TYR A 532 15.55 -0.55 11.38
C TYR A 532 15.30 -1.58 12.48
N VAL A 533 16.31 -2.41 12.74
CA VAL A 533 16.45 -3.20 13.95
C VAL A 533 17.54 -2.58 14.82
N ARG A 534 17.21 -2.25 16.06
CA ARG A 534 18.15 -1.69 17.04
C ARG A 534 18.41 -2.70 18.16
N LEU A 535 19.67 -2.87 18.51
CA LEU A 535 20.17 -3.79 19.52
C LEU A 535 21.00 -3.03 20.56
N ASP A 536 21.23 -3.65 21.71
CA ASP A 536 22.29 -3.22 22.62
C ASP A 536 23.63 -3.22 21.86
N ALA A 537 24.41 -2.14 21.98
CA ALA A 537 25.69 -2.00 21.27
C ALA A 537 26.75 -3.06 21.65
N LYS A 538 26.54 -3.83 22.73
CA LYS A 538 27.37 -4.96 23.16
C LYS A 538 26.90 -6.29 22.59
N ALA A 539 25.69 -6.34 22.01
CA ALA A 539 25.20 -7.53 21.33
C ALA A 539 26.12 -7.87 20.15
N LYS A 540 26.24 -9.16 19.84
CA LYS A 540 27.09 -9.68 18.77
C LYS A 540 26.23 -10.43 17.76
N PRO A 541 25.37 -9.72 16.99
CA PRO A 541 24.59 -10.37 15.96
C PRO A 541 25.49 -10.82 14.80
N VAL A 542 24.98 -11.74 13.99
CA VAL A 542 25.61 -12.24 12.78
C VAL A 542 24.71 -11.90 11.60
N ILE A 543 25.27 -11.27 10.57
CA ILE A 543 24.62 -11.12 9.27
C ILE A 543 25.09 -12.27 8.39
N ARG A 544 24.16 -13.06 7.83
CA ARG A 544 24.49 -14.15 6.91
C ARG A 544 23.65 -14.07 5.64
N SER A 545 24.19 -14.57 4.53
CA SER A 545 23.42 -14.79 3.30
C SER A 545 22.80 -16.18 3.32
N SER A 546 21.50 -16.28 3.03
CA SER A 546 20.73 -17.53 2.96
C SER A 546 19.55 -17.38 2.00
N GLY A 547 19.38 -18.32 1.07
CA GLY A 547 18.22 -18.34 0.16
C GLY A 547 18.02 -17.05 -0.67
N GLY A 548 19.11 -16.39 -1.08
CA GLY A 548 19.05 -15.13 -1.84
C GLY A 548 18.68 -13.89 -1.00
N LYS A 549 18.62 -14.02 0.33
CA LYS A 549 18.41 -12.93 1.29
C LYS A 549 19.59 -12.84 2.26
N GLN A 550 19.68 -11.73 2.97
CA GLN A 550 20.48 -11.58 4.18
C GLN A 550 19.58 -11.71 5.42
N GLU A 551 20.08 -12.40 6.44
CA GLU A 551 19.41 -12.61 7.72
C GLU A 551 20.24 -11.98 8.85
N LEU A 552 19.57 -11.29 9.78
CA LEU A 552 20.16 -10.78 11.01
C LEU A 552 19.83 -11.72 12.17
N LEU A 553 20.85 -12.43 12.66
CA LEU A 553 20.72 -13.44 13.70
C LEU A 553 21.41 -13.03 14.98
N LEU A 554 20.87 -13.44 16.13
CA LEU A 554 21.54 -13.34 17.42
C LEU A 554 21.56 -14.71 18.10
N PRO A 555 22.74 -15.28 18.42
CA PRO A 555 22.81 -16.46 19.28
C PRO A 555 22.18 -16.16 20.64
N VAL A 556 21.26 -17.02 21.08
CA VAL A 556 20.60 -16.88 22.38
C VAL A 556 21.45 -17.60 23.42
N SER A 557 22.28 -16.83 24.14
CA SER A 557 23.11 -17.36 25.22
C SER A 557 22.52 -17.00 26.58
N GLY A 558 22.33 -18.00 27.44
CA GLY A 558 21.84 -17.82 28.82
C GLY A 558 22.91 -18.00 29.89
N LYS A 559 22.57 -17.61 31.11
CA LYS A 559 23.26 -18.00 32.36
C LYS A 559 22.21 -18.64 33.28
N ASP A 560 22.60 -19.65 34.03
CA ASP A 560 21.76 -20.28 35.07
C ASP A 560 20.38 -20.76 34.57
N GLY A 561 20.32 -21.33 33.36
CA GLY A 561 19.10 -21.93 32.80
C GLY A 561 18.05 -20.94 32.26
N SER A 562 18.38 -19.64 32.21
CA SER A 562 17.56 -18.58 31.63
C SER A 562 18.36 -17.76 30.60
N ALA A 563 17.72 -17.39 29.50
CA ALA A 563 18.29 -16.54 28.46
C ALA A 563 17.28 -15.48 28.02
N SER A 564 17.76 -14.33 27.55
CA SER A 564 16.88 -13.28 27.02
C SER A 564 17.50 -12.63 25.80
N VAL A 565 16.65 -12.30 24.82
CA VAL A 565 16.98 -11.47 23.68
C VAL A 565 16.03 -10.28 23.67
N SER A 566 16.57 -9.08 23.52
CA SER A 566 15.78 -7.85 23.37
C SER A 566 16.30 -7.03 22.21
N TYR A 567 15.37 -6.54 21.37
CA TYR A 567 15.66 -5.66 20.24
C TYR A 567 14.48 -4.73 19.96
N SER A 568 14.77 -3.56 19.38
CA SER A 568 13.73 -2.63 18.93
C SER A 568 13.53 -2.73 17.42
N ILE A 569 12.28 -2.61 16.99
CA ILE A 569 11.90 -2.36 15.59
C ILE A 569 11.55 -0.88 15.52
N VAL A 570 12.24 -0.15 14.65
CA VAL A 570 12.14 1.31 14.53
C VAL A 570 11.77 1.64 13.10
N TRP A 571 10.68 2.37 12.92
CA TRP A 571 10.14 2.76 11.63
C TRP A 571 9.39 4.08 11.71
#